data_AF-A0A843E2I0-F1
#
_entry.id   AF-A0A843E2I0-F1
#
_cell.length_a   1.000
_cell.length_b   1.000
_cell.length_c   1.000
_cell.angle_alpha   90.00
_cell.angle_beta   90.00
_cell.angle_gamma   90.00
#
_symmetry.space_group_name_H-M   'P 1'
#
loop_
_entity.id
_entity.type
_entity.pdbx_description
1 polymer ?
#
loop_
_entity_poly.entity_id
_entity_poly.type
_entity_poly.pdbx_seq_one_letter_code
_entity_poly.pdbx_strand_id
1 'polypeptide(L)'
;MAEEKLPSRSREVSEWIGNPKGDFFAGIVSAFAVIPEVVGFTIVAGVDPVLGLYTSVAFLLLLSFIGGRPAMVSAGAGSMAVLVASLVASHGLEYMFAAVLIAGLIQLALGLLGIGALLRRIPRSIIVGFVDGLAFIILLSQITTFNNNLGSTDTAVAAMVGLIVLGLIVIFVFPKITKVIPSTLVAIAVVTVASVLLVHFTGDSCRTAVISDLGSISAGWPVFGLPSVLTDASALGVILPYAVSLAFVGLLETSLTMQVVDNITQTSSDAKRECCAQGVGNMVCGGMGAMPGCAMIGQAVACVKSGGRGRLSTLVAAIILALLLAFGSGVLGIIPLAALIAVMLYVCYSTFDWDNLRVMVRSRDRNSLCATAMTVITLATVIVTHNLAYGAVSGLLLALVFWLAFGKDRTFEIR
;
A
#
# COMPACT_ATOMS: atom_id res chain seq x y z
N MET A 1 -29.70 -20.34 -7.46
CA MET A 1 -30.48 -19.85 -6.31
C MET A 1 -30.40 -18.34 -6.33
N ALA A 2 -31.53 -17.66 -6.55
CA ALA A 2 -31.58 -16.22 -6.55
C ALA A 2 -31.41 -15.72 -5.11
N GLU A 3 -30.35 -14.97 -4.86
CA GLU A 3 -30.05 -14.34 -3.58
C GLU A 3 -31.14 -13.30 -3.30
N GLU A 4 -31.95 -13.54 -2.27
CA GLU A 4 -32.96 -12.60 -1.81
C GLU A 4 -32.24 -11.34 -1.33
N LYS A 5 -32.34 -10.24 -2.11
CA LYS A 5 -31.70 -8.97 -1.79
C LYS A 5 -32.29 -8.44 -0.48
N LEU A 6 -31.59 -8.67 0.62
CA LEU A 6 -31.84 -8.03 1.91
C LEU A 6 -32.00 -6.51 1.70
N PRO A 7 -33.00 -5.87 2.32
CA PRO A 7 -33.13 -4.42 2.26
C PRO A 7 -31.84 -3.73 2.73
N SER A 8 -31.51 -2.58 2.15
CA SER A 8 -30.19 -1.92 2.32
C SER A 8 -29.77 -1.78 3.79
N ARG A 9 -30.72 -1.48 4.67
CA ARG A 9 -30.49 -1.32 6.12
C ARG A 9 -30.17 -2.63 6.83
N SER A 10 -30.81 -3.75 6.48
CA SER A 10 -30.49 -5.05 7.08
C SER A 10 -29.13 -5.57 6.61
N ARG A 11 -28.73 -5.23 5.37
CA ARG A 11 -27.39 -5.52 4.86
C ARG A 11 -26.33 -4.75 5.65
N GLU A 12 -26.49 -3.44 5.85
CA GLU A 12 -25.52 -2.66 6.63
C GLU A 12 -25.39 -3.16 8.07
N VAL A 13 -26.50 -3.48 8.75
CA VAL A 13 -26.42 -4.07 10.10
C VAL A 13 -25.64 -5.39 10.08
N SER A 14 -25.91 -6.27 9.11
CA SER A 14 -25.19 -7.54 8.98
C SER A 14 -23.67 -7.37 8.74
N GLU A 15 -23.25 -6.28 8.08
CA GLU A 15 -21.84 -5.95 7.87
C GLU A 15 -21.11 -5.58 9.18
N TRP A 16 -21.83 -5.22 10.24
CA TRP A 16 -21.25 -4.88 11.55
C TRP A 16 -21.28 -6.04 12.55
N ILE A 17 -22.39 -6.77 12.62
CA ILE A 17 -22.63 -7.78 13.67
C ILE A 17 -22.65 -9.22 13.16
N GLY A 18 -22.46 -9.44 11.85
CA GLY A 18 -22.58 -10.77 11.26
C GLY A 18 -21.44 -11.74 11.61
N ASN A 19 -20.22 -11.23 11.84
CA ASN A 19 -19.04 -12.06 12.14
C ASN A 19 -18.09 -11.40 13.15
N PRO A 20 -18.56 -11.05 14.36
CA PRO A 20 -17.80 -10.19 15.27
C PRO A 20 -16.48 -10.84 15.73
N LYS A 21 -16.45 -12.16 15.94
CA LYS A 21 -15.24 -12.88 16.33
C LYS A 21 -14.20 -12.90 15.22
N GLY A 22 -14.59 -13.29 14.00
CA GLY A 22 -13.67 -13.34 12.86
C GLY A 22 -13.15 -11.94 12.51
N ASP A 23 -14.02 -10.94 12.55
CA ASP A 23 -13.66 -9.56 12.29
C ASP A 23 -12.69 -9.00 13.34
N PHE A 24 -12.91 -9.28 14.63
CA PHE A 24 -12.02 -8.84 15.70
C PHE A 24 -10.60 -9.38 15.55
N PHE A 25 -10.45 -10.70 15.32
CA PHE A 25 -9.13 -11.31 15.14
C PHE A 25 -8.46 -10.86 13.83
N ALA A 26 -9.22 -10.76 12.73
CA ALA A 26 -8.71 -10.23 11.48
C ALA A 26 -8.24 -8.78 11.63
N GLY A 27 -8.96 -7.96 12.39
CA GLY A 27 -8.58 -6.58 12.69
C GLY A 27 -7.26 -6.49 13.48
N ILE A 28 -7.06 -7.35 14.49
CA ILE A 28 -5.77 -7.44 15.19
C ILE A 28 -4.65 -7.78 14.22
N VAL A 29 -4.84 -8.83 13.40
CA VAL A 29 -3.84 -9.25 12.42
C VAL A 29 -3.50 -8.13 11.44
N SER A 30 -4.51 -7.44 10.90
CA SER A 30 -4.32 -6.31 9.99
C SER A 30 -3.62 -5.13 10.65
N ALA A 31 -3.94 -4.77 11.90
CA ALA A 31 -3.28 -3.66 12.59
C ALA A 31 -1.75 -3.87 12.66
N PHE A 32 -1.32 -5.07 13.04
CA PHE A 32 0.10 -5.39 13.15
C PHE A 32 0.78 -5.59 11.80
N ALA A 33 0.08 -6.16 10.82
CA ALA A 33 0.64 -6.42 9.49
C ALA A 33 0.84 -5.13 8.68
N VAL A 34 0.02 -4.09 8.91
CA VAL A 34 0.10 -2.81 8.19
C VAL A 34 1.32 -1.98 8.59
N ILE A 35 1.71 -2.00 9.86
CA ILE A 35 2.81 -1.17 10.41
C ILE A 35 4.11 -1.30 9.60
N PRO A 36 4.72 -2.49 9.43
CA PRO A 36 6.02 -2.61 8.77
C PRO A 36 5.99 -2.19 7.31
N GLU A 37 4.91 -2.50 6.59
CA GLU A 37 4.74 -2.10 5.18
C GLU A 37 4.67 -0.57 5.07
N VAL A 38 3.82 0.05 5.89
CA VAL A 38 3.63 1.50 5.88
C VAL A 38 4.91 2.24 6.24
N VAL A 39 5.64 1.78 7.27
CA VAL A 39 6.95 2.36 7.62
C VAL A 39 7.96 2.16 6.49
N GLY A 40 7.96 0.99 5.84
CA GLY A 40 8.76 0.76 4.64
C GLY A 40 8.44 1.75 3.52
N PHE A 41 7.16 2.05 3.31
CA PHE A 41 6.70 3.01 2.29
C PHE A 41 7.03 4.45 2.63
N THR A 42 7.03 4.86 3.89
CA THR A 42 7.45 6.21 4.28
C THR A 42 8.94 6.42 4.01
N ILE A 43 9.77 5.38 4.17
CA ILE A 43 11.20 5.42 3.80
C ILE A 43 11.35 5.64 2.30
N VAL A 44 10.55 4.96 1.46
CA VAL A 44 10.53 5.17 0.01
C VAL A 44 10.14 6.61 -0.34
N ALA A 45 9.15 7.17 0.36
CA ALA A 45 8.69 8.54 0.16
C ALA A 45 9.63 9.61 0.75
N GLY A 46 10.62 9.22 1.56
CA GLY A 46 11.52 10.14 2.25
C GLY A 46 10.81 10.98 3.31
N VAL A 47 9.83 10.40 4.01
CA VAL A 47 9.04 11.07 5.05
C VAL A 47 9.09 10.33 6.38
N ASP A 48 8.74 11.03 7.46
CA ASP A 48 8.68 10.44 8.79
C ASP A 48 7.66 9.27 8.84
N PRO A 49 8.00 8.15 9.53
CA PRO A 49 7.12 6.99 9.67
C PRO A 49 5.73 7.31 10.20
N VAL A 50 5.63 8.27 11.12
CA VAL A 50 4.37 8.68 11.72
C VAL A 50 3.35 9.18 10.69
N LEU A 51 3.79 9.81 9.59
CA LEU A 51 2.89 10.35 8.58
C LEU A 51 2.14 9.26 7.83
N GLY A 52 2.79 8.12 7.54
CA GLY A 52 2.14 6.96 6.94
C GLY A 52 1.21 6.25 7.92
N LEU A 53 1.58 6.20 9.20
CA LEU A 53 0.75 5.59 10.24
C LEU A 53 -0.52 6.42 10.52
N TYR A 54 -0.45 7.75 10.44
CA TYR A 54 -1.64 8.62 10.44
C TYR A 54 -2.57 8.34 9.27
N THR A 55 -2.03 8.20 8.05
CA THR A 55 -2.81 7.77 6.88
C THR A 55 -3.53 6.47 7.16
N SER A 56 -2.82 5.52 7.74
CA SER A 56 -3.34 4.19 8.03
C SER A 56 -4.49 4.21 9.02
N VAL A 57 -4.34 4.93 10.14
CA VAL A 57 -5.43 5.11 11.11
C VAL A 57 -6.62 5.82 10.48
N ALA A 58 -6.39 6.92 9.76
CA ALA A 58 -7.46 7.72 9.14
C ALA A 58 -8.25 6.89 8.13
N PHE A 59 -7.58 6.18 7.21
CA PHE A 59 -8.23 5.34 6.21
C PHE A 59 -8.99 4.18 6.84
N LEU A 60 -8.35 3.42 7.74
CA LEU A 60 -9.01 2.30 8.41
C LEU A 60 -10.24 2.76 9.18
N LEU A 61 -10.15 3.87 9.92
CA LEU A 61 -11.26 4.40 10.69
C LEU A 61 -12.39 4.89 9.79
N LEU A 62 -12.09 5.81 8.86
CA LEU A 62 -13.11 6.45 8.02
C LEU A 62 -13.81 5.43 7.13
N LEU A 63 -13.05 4.62 6.39
CA LEU A 63 -13.62 3.70 5.42
C LEU A 63 -14.37 2.53 6.08
N SER A 64 -14.10 2.23 7.36
CA SER A 64 -14.98 1.32 8.12
C SER A 64 -16.43 1.81 8.13
N PHE A 65 -16.66 3.12 8.24
CA PHE A 65 -18.01 3.70 8.26
C PHE A 65 -18.53 4.03 6.85
N ILE A 66 -17.72 4.70 6.04
CA ILE A 66 -18.19 5.25 4.76
C ILE A 66 -17.81 4.43 3.54
N GLY A 67 -16.88 3.47 3.66
CA GLY A 67 -16.40 2.63 2.55
C GLY A 67 -17.50 1.78 1.93
N GLY A 68 -17.38 1.50 0.63
CA GLY A 68 -18.26 0.67 -0.16
C GLY A 68 -17.91 -0.82 -0.15
N ARG A 69 -16.75 -1.18 0.43
CA ARG A 69 -16.33 -2.58 0.54
C ARG A 69 -15.89 -2.99 1.97
N PRO A 70 -16.75 -3.72 2.71
CA PRO A 70 -16.40 -4.29 4.02
C PRO A 70 -15.18 -5.23 3.95
N ALA A 71 -14.44 -5.30 5.06
CA ALA A 71 -13.21 -6.07 5.25
C ALA A 71 -12.03 -5.72 4.31
N MET A 72 -12.12 -4.64 3.54
CA MET A 72 -11.02 -4.17 2.69
C MET A 72 -10.14 -3.18 3.44
N VAL A 73 -8.90 -3.59 3.70
CA VAL A 73 -7.89 -2.74 4.35
C VAL A 73 -7.41 -1.68 3.36
N SER A 74 -7.54 -0.41 3.75
CA SER A 74 -6.93 0.73 3.07
C SER A 74 -6.04 1.48 4.06
N ALA A 75 -4.86 1.90 3.62
CA ALA A 75 -3.88 2.59 4.47
C ALA A 75 -2.85 3.36 3.61
N GLY A 76 -1.71 3.74 4.20
CA GLY A 76 -0.57 4.27 3.44
C GLY A 76 0.00 3.20 2.50
N ALA A 77 -0.02 3.43 1.20
CA ALA A 77 0.34 2.43 0.20
C ALA A 77 1.62 2.80 -0.56
N GLY A 78 2.43 1.79 -0.89
CA GLY A 78 3.69 1.96 -1.62
C GLY A 78 3.52 2.59 -3.00
N SER A 79 2.44 2.26 -3.72
CA SER A 79 2.12 2.84 -5.02
C SER A 79 1.96 4.36 -4.94
N MET A 80 1.36 4.84 -3.85
CA MET A 80 1.17 6.27 -3.58
C MET A 80 2.47 6.92 -3.06
N ALA A 81 3.26 6.17 -2.28
CA ALA A 81 4.56 6.60 -1.76
C ALA A 81 5.55 7.00 -2.85
N VAL A 82 5.70 6.14 -3.84
CA VAL A 82 6.62 6.35 -4.96
C VAL A 82 6.24 7.61 -5.75
N LEU A 83 4.94 7.90 -5.88
CA LEU A 83 4.47 9.10 -6.59
C LEU A 83 4.82 10.40 -5.87
N VAL A 84 4.80 10.40 -4.53
CA VAL A 84 5.11 11.61 -3.76
C VAL A 84 6.59 11.75 -3.42
N ALA A 85 7.40 10.70 -3.55
CA ALA A 85 8.82 10.72 -3.23
C ALA A 85 9.56 11.86 -3.95
N SER A 86 9.36 12.03 -5.26
CA SER A 86 9.99 13.11 -6.02
C SER A 86 9.46 14.50 -5.64
N LEU A 87 8.18 14.61 -5.30
CA LEU A 87 7.56 15.87 -4.88
C LEU A 87 8.11 16.32 -3.53
N VAL A 88 8.21 15.40 -2.56
CA VAL A 88 8.79 15.65 -1.24
C VAL A 88 10.25 16.06 -1.38
N ALA A 89 11.04 15.33 -2.18
CA ALA A 89 12.46 15.62 -2.36
C ALA A 89 12.73 16.99 -3.01
N SER A 90 11.83 17.47 -3.88
CA SER A 90 12.03 18.72 -4.64
C SER A 90 11.32 19.94 -4.06
N HIS A 91 10.19 19.77 -3.37
CA HIS A 91 9.34 20.87 -2.90
C HIS A 91 8.93 20.76 -1.43
N GLY A 92 9.20 19.62 -0.77
CA GLY A 92 8.93 19.42 0.65
C GLY A 92 7.52 18.89 0.99
N LEU A 93 7.27 18.73 2.30
CA LEU A 93 6.07 18.06 2.83
C LEU A 93 4.77 18.83 2.57
N GLU A 94 4.79 20.16 2.62
CA GLU A 94 3.56 20.95 2.40
C GLU A 94 2.97 20.75 0.99
N TYR A 95 3.84 20.60 -0.03
CA TYR A 95 3.41 20.28 -1.40
C TYR A 95 2.80 18.89 -1.47
N MET A 96 3.36 17.91 -0.75
CA MET A 96 2.75 16.59 -0.63
C MET A 96 1.36 16.69 -0.01
N PHE A 97 1.21 17.35 1.14
CA PHE A 97 -0.09 17.47 1.82
C PHE A 97 -1.16 18.11 0.92
N ALA A 98 -0.78 19.17 0.20
CA ALA A 98 -1.65 19.82 -0.78
C ALA A 98 -2.02 18.87 -1.94
N ALA A 99 -1.06 18.11 -2.47
CA ALA A 99 -1.32 17.12 -3.52
C ALA A 99 -2.26 16.02 -3.06
N VAL A 100 -2.12 15.52 -1.83
CA VAL A 100 -3.00 14.50 -1.25
C VAL A 100 -4.42 15.05 -1.07
N LEU A 101 -4.55 16.28 -0.57
CA LEU A 101 -5.85 16.93 -0.39
C LEU A 101 -6.57 17.10 -1.73
N ILE A 102 -5.89 17.63 -2.75
CA ILE A 102 -6.44 17.82 -4.09
C ILE A 102 -6.75 16.46 -4.76
N ALA A 103 -5.89 15.45 -4.58
CA ALA A 103 -6.17 14.10 -5.05
C ALA A 103 -7.46 13.56 -4.46
N GLY A 104 -7.68 13.77 -3.15
CA GLY A 104 -8.92 13.38 -2.48
C GLY A 104 -10.16 14.09 -3.05
N LEU A 105 -10.06 15.39 -3.35
CA LEU A 105 -11.13 16.13 -4.01
C LEU A 105 -11.45 15.56 -5.41
N ILE A 106 -10.42 15.26 -6.20
CA ILE A 106 -10.58 14.64 -7.53
C ILE A 106 -11.25 13.27 -7.39
N GLN A 107 -10.79 12.43 -6.47
CA GLN A 107 -11.36 11.10 -6.22
C GLN A 107 -12.83 11.17 -5.81
N LEU A 108 -13.16 12.10 -4.91
CA LEU A 108 -14.53 12.34 -4.49
C LEU A 108 -15.41 12.76 -5.68
N ALA A 109 -14.94 13.71 -6.50
CA ALA A 109 -15.65 14.15 -7.70
C ALA A 109 -15.87 12.99 -8.70
N LEU A 110 -14.82 12.20 -8.99
CA LEU A 110 -14.90 11.03 -9.86
C LEU A 110 -15.86 9.96 -9.30
N GLY A 111 -15.86 9.77 -7.98
CA GLY A 111 -16.79 8.90 -7.27
C GLY A 111 -18.24 9.37 -7.43
N LEU A 112 -18.52 10.66 -7.20
CA LEU A 112 -19.87 11.22 -7.34
C LEU A 112 -20.41 11.11 -8.78
N LEU A 113 -19.54 11.30 -9.77
CA LEU A 113 -19.84 11.13 -11.20
C LEU A 113 -19.99 9.66 -11.63
N GLY A 114 -19.69 8.69 -10.77
CA GLY A 114 -19.78 7.26 -11.09
C GLY A 114 -18.68 6.74 -12.01
N ILE A 115 -17.60 7.51 -12.20
CA ILE A 115 -16.46 7.14 -13.06
C ILE A 115 -15.66 5.98 -12.46
N GLY A 116 -15.78 5.72 -11.16
CA GLY A 116 -15.18 4.56 -10.50
C GLY A 116 -15.55 3.22 -11.15
N ALA A 117 -16.74 3.10 -11.76
CA ALA A 117 -17.13 1.89 -12.49
C ALA A 117 -16.34 1.70 -13.81
N LEU A 118 -15.86 2.79 -14.42
CA LEU A 118 -15.07 2.75 -15.66
C LEU A 118 -13.66 2.21 -15.42
N LEU A 119 -13.10 2.43 -14.22
CA LEU A 119 -11.77 1.93 -13.84
C LEU A 119 -11.71 0.40 -13.78
N ARG A 120 -12.85 -0.30 -13.67
CA ARG A 120 -12.91 -1.76 -13.80
C ARG A 120 -12.61 -2.26 -15.21
N ARG A 121 -12.57 -1.38 -16.22
CA ARG A 121 -12.27 -1.74 -17.62
C ARG A 121 -10.81 -1.58 -18.01
N ILE A 122 -9.93 -1.21 -17.07
CA ILE A 122 -8.50 -1.09 -17.38
C ILE A 122 -7.91 -2.48 -17.64
N PRO A 123 -7.20 -2.69 -18.76
CA PRO A 123 -6.56 -3.97 -19.07
C PRO A 123 -5.64 -4.46 -17.94
N ARG A 124 -5.80 -5.73 -17.55
CA ARG A 124 -4.94 -6.40 -16.53
C ARG A 124 -3.44 -6.23 -16.84
N SER A 125 -3.07 -6.22 -18.10
CA SER A 125 -1.68 -6.11 -18.57
C SER A 125 -0.99 -4.79 -18.17
N ILE A 126 -1.73 -3.67 -18.12
CA ILE A 126 -1.17 -2.40 -17.63
C ILE A 126 -0.92 -2.48 -16.13
N ILE A 127 -1.87 -3.07 -15.42
CA ILE A 127 -1.81 -3.24 -13.96
C ILE A 127 -0.62 -4.11 -13.59
N VAL A 128 -0.42 -5.22 -14.29
CA VAL A 128 0.74 -6.09 -14.01
C VAL A 128 2.05 -5.33 -14.24
N GLY A 129 2.20 -4.62 -15.35
CA GLY A 129 3.42 -3.82 -15.59
C GLY A 129 3.63 -2.72 -14.54
N PHE A 130 2.55 -2.12 -14.04
CA PHE A 130 2.57 -1.13 -12.98
C PHE A 130 2.99 -1.72 -11.63
N VAL A 131 2.39 -2.85 -11.24
CA VAL A 131 2.67 -3.56 -9.98
C VAL A 131 4.09 -4.14 -9.97
N ASP A 132 4.55 -4.71 -11.08
CA ASP A 132 5.93 -5.18 -11.25
C ASP A 132 6.93 -4.02 -11.17
N GLY A 133 6.60 -2.88 -11.78
CA GLY A 133 7.42 -1.66 -11.70
C GLY A 133 7.50 -1.10 -10.28
N LEU A 134 6.38 -1.13 -9.54
CA LEU A 134 6.34 -0.76 -8.13
C LEU A 134 7.23 -1.68 -7.29
N ALA A 135 7.12 -3.00 -7.47
CA ALA A 135 7.95 -3.96 -6.76
C ALA A 135 9.45 -3.71 -7.00
N PHE A 136 9.83 -3.34 -8.24
CA PHE A 136 11.20 -2.99 -8.58
C PHE A 136 11.67 -1.69 -7.91
N ILE A 137 10.86 -0.63 -7.90
CA ILE A 137 11.23 0.63 -7.21
C ILE A 137 11.38 0.41 -5.70
N ILE A 138 10.49 -0.36 -5.09
CA ILE A 138 10.60 -0.71 -3.67
C ILE A 138 11.91 -1.47 -3.42
N LEU A 139 12.26 -2.43 -4.28
CA LEU A 139 13.51 -3.18 -4.18
C LEU A 139 14.73 -2.26 -4.24
N LEU A 140 14.76 -1.32 -5.18
CA LEU A 140 15.83 -0.31 -5.28
C LEU A 140 15.90 0.55 -4.02
N SER A 141 14.75 0.97 -3.49
CA SER A 141 14.69 1.73 -2.24
C SER A 141 15.23 0.93 -1.06
N GLN A 142 14.99 -0.40 -0.99
CA GLN A 142 15.58 -1.24 0.06
C GLN A 142 17.10 -1.32 -0.06
N ILE A 143 17.64 -1.37 -1.28
CA ILE A 143 19.10 -1.34 -1.52
C ILE A 143 19.68 -0.01 -1.07
N THR A 144 19.06 1.12 -1.43
CA THR A 144 19.49 2.45 -0.98
C THR A 144 19.39 2.60 0.54
N THR A 145 18.31 2.09 1.14
CA THR A 145 18.09 2.12 2.58
C THR A 145 19.14 1.29 3.32
N PHE A 146 19.44 0.09 2.82
CA PHE A 146 20.54 -0.72 3.31
C PHE A 146 21.86 0.06 3.23
N ASN A 147 22.18 0.61 2.06
CA ASN A 147 23.41 1.36 1.77
C ASN A 147 23.62 2.60 2.66
N ASN A 148 22.56 3.37 2.90
CA ASN A 148 22.61 4.59 3.70
C ASN A 148 22.69 4.31 5.21
N ASN A 149 22.37 3.09 5.64
CA ASN A 149 22.33 2.68 7.03
C ASN A 149 23.28 1.51 7.33
N LEU A 150 24.33 1.34 6.51
CA LEU A 150 25.43 0.46 6.92
C LEU A 150 26.04 1.06 8.18
N GLY A 151 26.14 0.24 9.23
CA GLY A 151 26.89 0.63 10.40
C GLY A 151 28.34 0.94 10.01
N SER A 152 29.00 1.82 10.77
CA SER A 152 30.35 2.31 10.48
C SER A 152 31.47 1.27 10.63
N THR A 153 31.13 0.05 11.05
CA THR A 153 32.07 -1.04 11.37
C THR A 153 31.67 -2.30 10.64
N ASP A 154 32.64 -3.10 10.18
CA ASP A 154 32.42 -4.38 9.50
C ASP A 154 31.51 -5.33 10.32
N THR A 155 31.61 -5.28 11.66
CA THR A 155 30.77 -6.06 12.58
C THR A 155 29.30 -5.65 12.52
N ALA A 156 29.00 -4.36 12.45
CA ALA A 156 27.64 -3.84 12.32
C ALA A 156 27.04 -4.17 10.94
N VAL A 157 27.86 -4.16 9.88
CA VAL A 157 27.43 -4.60 8.54
C VAL A 157 27.09 -6.10 8.54
N ALA A 158 27.97 -6.93 9.12
CA ALA A 158 27.73 -8.36 9.27
C ALA A 158 26.47 -8.65 10.10
N ALA A 159 26.25 -7.88 11.18
CA ALA A 159 25.04 -7.97 11.99
C ALA A 159 23.78 -7.60 11.19
N MET A 160 23.82 -6.50 10.42
CA MET A 160 22.71 -6.07 9.56
C MET A 160 22.32 -7.16 8.55
N VAL A 161 23.31 -7.70 7.82
CA VAL A 161 23.08 -8.78 6.85
C VAL A 161 22.57 -10.04 7.54
N GLY A 162 23.16 -10.42 8.67
CA GLY A 162 22.74 -11.59 9.45
C GLY A 162 21.29 -11.50 9.93
N LEU A 163 20.87 -10.32 10.40
CA LEU A 163 19.49 -10.07 10.82
C LEU A 163 18.50 -10.07 9.64
N ILE A 164 18.88 -9.53 8.47
CA ILE A 164 18.05 -9.60 7.26
C ILE A 164 17.85 -11.07 6.85
N VAL A 165 18.92 -11.85 6.81
CA VAL A 165 18.86 -13.28 6.45
C VAL A 165 18.02 -14.06 7.46
N LEU A 166 18.18 -13.78 8.76
CA LEU A 166 17.33 -14.36 9.81
C LEU A 166 15.85 -14.05 9.57
N GLY A 167 15.53 -12.78 9.26
CA GLY A 167 14.18 -12.36 8.94
C GLY A 167 13.59 -13.12 7.76
N LEU A 168 14.33 -13.23 6.66
CA LEU A 168 13.91 -13.99 5.47
C LEU A 168 13.69 -15.47 5.79
N ILE A 169 14.59 -16.10 6.55
CA ILE A 169 14.44 -17.50 6.99
C ILE A 169 13.14 -17.68 7.76
N VAL A 170 12.85 -16.79 8.73
CA VAL A 170 11.61 -16.85 9.50
C VAL A 170 10.39 -16.68 8.59
N ILE A 171 10.41 -15.70 7.67
CA ILE A 171 9.29 -15.43 6.75
C ILE A 171 8.93 -16.67 5.91
N PHE A 172 9.93 -17.39 5.37
CA PHE A 172 9.71 -18.55 4.50
C PHE A 172 9.49 -19.87 5.24
N VAL A 173 10.06 -20.03 6.44
CA VAL A 173 10.00 -21.30 7.20
C VAL A 173 8.81 -21.32 8.17
N PHE A 174 8.51 -20.21 8.85
CA PHE A 174 7.48 -20.15 9.88
C PHE A 174 6.07 -20.58 9.40
N PRO A 175 5.61 -20.24 8.17
CA PRO A 175 4.31 -20.71 7.66
C PRO A 175 4.16 -22.25 7.60
N LYS A 176 5.27 -23.00 7.67
CA LYS A 176 5.26 -24.47 7.73
C LYS A 176 4.91 -25.01 9.12
N ILE A 177 5.04 -24.19 10.16
CA ILE A 177 4.71 -24.53 11.55
C ILE A 177 3.25 -24.18 11.83
N THR A 178 2.85 -22.96 11.51
CA THR A 178 1.48 -22.49 11.67
C THR A 178 1.12 -21.48 10.59
N LYS A 179 -0.15 -21.49 10.17
CA LYS A 179 -0.72 -20.54 9.21
C LYS A 179 -1.60 -19.47 9.88
N VAL A 180 -1.75 -19.54 11.21
CA VAL A 180 -2.64 -18.65 11.97
C VAL A 180 -2.05 -17.27 12.14
N ILE A 181 -0.73 -17.18 12.34
CA ILE A 181 -0.03 -15.92 12.58
C ILE A 181 0.78 -15.56 11.31
N PRO A 182 0.71 -14.31 10.81
CA PRO A 182 1.54 -13.87 9.69
C PRO A 182 3.03 -14.04 9.99
N SER A 183 3.77 -14.66 9.07
CA SER A 183 5.21 -14.88 9.26
C SER A 183 6.02 -13.59 9.26
N THR A 184 5.54 -12.53 8.60
CA THR A 184 6.14 -11.18 8.64
C THR A 184 6.12 -10.60 10.05
N LEU A 185 5.02 -10.76 10.79
CA LEU A 185 4.92 -10.31 12.18
C LEU A 185 5.90 -11.07 13.09
N VAL A 186 5.99 -12.39 12.91
CA VAL A 186 6.93 -13.22 13.68
C VAL A 186 8.37 -12.88 13.35
N ALA A 187 8.69 -12.61 12.08
CA ALA A 187 10.01 -12.18 11.67
C ALA A 187 10.41 -10.87 12.34
N ILE A 188 9.51 -9.88 12.40
CA ILE A 188 9.77 -8.62 13.12
C ILE A 188 10.06 -8.88 14.59
N ALA A 189 9.22 -9.67 15.28
CA ALA A 189 9.42 -9.97 16.69
C ALA A 189 10.75 -10.69 16.94
N VAL A 190 11.05 -11.74 16.18
CA VAL A 190 12.28 -12.55 16.32
C VAL A 190 13.52 -11.71 16.02
N VAL A 191 13.52 -10.95 14.94
CA VAL A 191 14.67 -10.12 14.54
C VAL A 191 14.86 -8.95 15.52
N THR A 192 13.79 -8.37 16.05
CA THR A 192 13.87 -7.33 17.10
C THR A 192 14.52 -7.90 18.37
N VAL A 193 14.04 -9.05 18.85
CA VAL A 193 14.65 -9.72 20.03
C VAL A 193 16.12 -10.06 19.76
N ALA A 194 16.45 -10.60 18.59
CA ALA A 194 17.82 -10.90 18.22
C ALA A 194 18.72 -9.65 18.18
N SER A 195 18.22 -8.55 17.63
CA SER A 195 18.93 -7.26 17.58
C SER A 195 19.20 -6.71 18.98
N VAL A 196 18.20 -6.73 19.86
CA VAL A 196 18.35 -6.29 21.26
C VAL A 196 19.35 -7.17 22.02
N LEU A 197 19.30 -8.49 21.84
CA LEU A 197 20.25 -9.42 22.46
C LEU A 197 21.68 -9.20 21.95
N LEU A 198 21.86 -8.96 20.64
CA LEU A 198 23.18 -8.66 20.07
C LEU A 198 23.78 -7.41 20.74
N VAL A 199 23.03 -6.32 20.81
CA VAL A 199 23.50 -5.09 21.47
C VAL A 199 23.77 -5.32 22.96
N HIS A 200 22.96 -6.14 23.65
CA HIS A 200 23.19 -6.48 25.06
C HIS A 200 24.53 -7.21 25.29
N PHE A 201 24.92 -8.13 24.40
CA PHE A 201 26.14 -8.92 24.56
C PHE A 201 27.40 -8.28 23.96
N THR A 202 27.27 -7.51 22.88
CA THR A 202 28.42 -6.95 22.15
C THR A 202 28.53 -5.44 22.28
N GLY A 203 27.64 -4.79 23.04
CA GLY A 203 27.53 -3.33 23.09
C GLY A 203 27.17 -2.73 21.74
N ASP A 204 27.55 -1.46 21.54
CA ASP A 204 27.24 -0.71 20.32
C ASP A 204 27.97 -1.20 19.06
N SER A 205 28.96 -2.12 19.18
CA SER A 205 29.75 -2.61 18.05
C SER A 205 28.95 -3.39 16.99
N CYS A 206 27.78 -3.91 17.35
CA CYS A 206 26.87 -4.62 16.44
C CYS A 206 25.51 -3.93 16.33
N ARG A 207 25.38 -2.68 16.80
CA ARG A 207 24.12 -1.94 16.72
C ARG A 207 23.77 -1.67 15.26
N THR A 208 22.59 -2.09 14.87
CA THR A 208 21.98 -1.78 13.57
C THR A 208 21.00 -0.63 13.70
N ALA A 209 20.80 0.13 12.63
CA ALA A 209 19.80 1.21 12.61
C ALA A 209 18.40 0.66 12.97
N VAL A 210 17.65 1.42 13.75
CA VAL A 210 16.26 1.13 14.14
C VAL A 210 15.31 2.19 13.58
N ILE A 211 13.99 1.96 13.63
CA ILE A 211 13.01 2.92 13.07
C ILE A 211 13.17 4.32 13.71
N SER A 212 13.48 4.40 15.00
CA SER A 212 13.64 5.70 15.66
C SER A 212 14.84 6.51 15.17
N ASP A 213 15.80 5.88 14.48
CA ASP A 213 16.93 6.56 13.87
C ASP A 213 16.53 7.24 12.54
N LEU A 214 15.39 6.86 11.94
CA LEU A 214 14.94 7.35 10.63
C LEU A 214 14.03 8.58 10.69
N GLY A 215 13.41 8.84 11.84
CA GLY A 215 12.46 9.93 11.98
C GLY A 215 11.56 9.76 13.20
N SER A 216 10.65 10.71 13.39
CA SER A 216 9.75 10.68 14.54
C SER A 216 8.70 9.56 14.41
N ILE A 217 8.53 8.81 15.50
CA ILE A 217 7.45 7.80 15.68
C ILE A 217 6.51 8.24 16.81
N SER A 218 6.96 9.15 17.67
CA SER A 218 6.14 9.71 18.74
C SER A 218 5.09 10.62 18.14
N ALA A 219 3.85 10.12 18.09
CA ALA A 219 2.71 10.89 17.64
C ALA A 219 2.29 11.92 18.69
N GLY A 220 2.35 13.21 18.34
CA GLY A 220 1.38 14.17 18.87
C GLY A 220 0.01 13.94 18.21
N TRP A 221 -1.05 14.57 18.69
CA TRP A 221 -2.29 14.56 17.92
C TRP A 221 -2.05 15.29 16.58
N PRO A 222 -2.47 14.72 15.43
CA PRO A 222 -2.30 15.37 14.14
C PRO A 222 -3.02 16.72 14.15
N VAL A 223 -2.31 17.77 13.77
CA VAL A 223 -2.87 19.12 13.68
C VAL A 223 -3.56 19.24 12.34
N PHE A 224 -4.87 19.48 12.37
CA PHE A 224 -5.63 19.70 11.15
C PHE A 224 -5.39 21.13 10.65
N GLY A 225 -4.93 21.26 9.41
CA GLY A 225 -4.66 22.54 8.77
C GLY A 225 -4.75 22.44 7.27
N LEU A 226 -5.20 23.52 6.63
CA LEU A 226 -5.07 23.64 5.18
C LEU A 226 -3.61 23.96 4.84
N PRO A 227 -2.98 23.23 3.90
CA PRO A 227 -1.63 23.54 3.46
C PRO A 227 -1.54 24.97 2.92
N SER A 228 -0.60 25.76 3.44
CA SER A 228 -0.42 27.19 3.11
C SER A 228 -0.19 27.40 1.61
N VAL A 229 0.52 26.45 0.99
CA VAL A 229 0.87 26.36 -0.43
C VAL A 229 -0.35 26.38 -1.36
N LEU A 230 -1.56 26.04 -0.89
CA LEU A 230 -2.79 26.12 -1.69
C LEU A 230 -3.15 27.55 -2.13
N THR A 231 -2.61 28.56 -1.45
CA THR A 231 -2.84 29.98 -1.79
C THR A 231 -1.94 30.48 -2.91
N ASP A 232 -0.90 29.73 -3.28
CA ASP A 232 0.04 30.09 -4.35
C ASP A 232 -0.35 29.41 -5.68
N ALA A 233 -0.67 30.24 -6.69
CA ALA A 233 -1.03 29.77 -8.02
C ALA A 233 0.12 29.02 -8.72
N SER A 234 1.38 29.37 -8.44
CA SER A 234 2.53 28.69 -9.03
C SER A 234 2.67 27.26 -8.48
N ALA A 235 2.38 27.08 -7.19
CA ALA A 235 2.42 25.79 -6.55
C ALA A 235 1.32 24.85 -7.05
N LEU A 236 0.11 25.38 -7.34
CA LEU A 236 -0.97 24.59 -7.94
C LEU A 236 -0.57 23.96 -9.28
N GLY A 237 0.22 24.66 -10.09
CA GLY A 237 0.75 24.12 -11.35
C GLY A 237 1.67 22.92 -11.15
N VAL A 238 2.46 22.93 -10.08
CA VAL A 238 3.32 21.80 -9.69
C VAL A 238 2.52 20.66 -9.10
N ILE A 239 1.54 20.97 -8.24
CA ILE A 239 0.79 19.98 -7.45
C ILE A 239 -0.19 19.18 -8.32
N LEU A 240 -0.84 19.85 -9.29
CA LEU A 240 -1.96 19.26 -10.03
C LEU A 240 -1.60 17.95 -10.77
N PRO A 241 -0.46 17.82 -11.49
CA PRO A 241 -0.06 16.56 -12.11
C PRO A 241 0.12 15.41 -11.11
N TYR A 242 0.69 15.69 -9.93
CA TYR A 242 0.82 14.70 -8.86
C TYR A 242 -0.54 14.32 -8.29
N ALA A 243 -1.40 15.29 -8.02
CA ALA A 243 -2.74 15.05 -7.48
C ALA A 243 -3.60 14.20 -8.42
N VAL A 244 -3.56 14.45 -9.73
CA VAL A 244 -4.26 13.65 -10.75
C VAL A 244 -3.71 12.22 -10.78
N SER A 245 -2.38 12.07 -10.73
CA SER A 245 -1.72 10.77 -10.73
C SER A 245 -2.09 9.95 -9.49
N LEU A 246 -2.03 10.56 -8.30
CA LEU A 246 -2.45 9.96 -7.03
C LEU A 246 -3.93 9.56 -7.08
N ALA A 247 -4.80 10.44 -7.58
CA ALA A 247 -6.21 10.15 -7.69
C ALA A 247 -6.46 8.90 -8.54
N PHE A 248 -5.84 8.83 -9.72
CA PHE A 248 -6.02 7.72 -10.65
C PHE A 248 -5.43 6.41 -10.13
N VAL A 249 -4.18 6.43 -9.66
CA VAL A 249 -3.51 5.25 -9.10
C VAL A 249 -4.26 4.72 -7.88
N GLY A 250 -4.66 5.61 -6.95
CA GLY A 250 -5.40 5.22 -5.75
C GLY A 250 -6.74 4.54 -6.09
N LEU A 251 -7.49 5.07 -7.06
CA LEU A 251 -8.76 4.45 -7.46
C LEU A 251 -8.56 3.16 -8.27
N LEU A 252 -7.46 3.04 -9.01
CA LEU A 252 -7.11 1.80 -9.72
C LEU A 252 -6.82 0.66 -8.75
N GLU A 253 -5.92 0.88 -7.80
CA GLU A 253 -5.59 -0.09 -6.76
C GLU A 253 -6.83 -0.47 -5.95
N THR A 254 -7.66 0.51 -5.63
CA THR A 254 -8.94 0.28 -4.95
C THR A 254 -9.89 -0.57 -5.78
N SER A 255 -9.98 -0.32 -7.09
CA SER A 255 -10.83 -1.10 -7.99
C SER A 255 -10.39 -2.55 -8.11
N LEU A 256 -9.08 -2.81 -8.06
CA LEU A 256 -8.53 -4.16 -8.11
C LEU A 256 -8.70 -4.87 -6.79
N THR A 257 -8.40 -4.19 -5.69
CA THR A 257 -8.58 -4.73 -4.35
C THR A 257 -10.04 -5.11 -4.13
N MET A 258 -11.00 -4.26 -4.52
CA MET A 258 -12.43 -4.60 -4.47
C MET A 258 -12.73 -5.89 -5.24
N GLN A 259 -12.23 -6.06 -6.46
CA GLN A 259 -12.46 -7.28 -7.26
C GLN A 259 -11.86 -8.52 -6.61
N VAL A 260 -10.66 -8.41 -6.04
CA VAL A 260 -10.01 -9.52 -5.33
C VAL A 260 -10.83 -9.91 -4.09
N VAL A 261 -11.26 -8.94 -3.29
CA VAL A 261 -12.11 -9.19 -2.11
C VAL A 261 -13.47 -9.75 -2.54
N ASP A 262 -14.08 -9.23 -3.61
CA ASP A 262 -15.33 -9.74 -4.22
C ASP A 262 -15.21 -11.21 -4.59
N ASN A 263 -14.10 -11.58 -5.24
CA ASN A 263 -13.85 -12.96 -5.63
C ASN A 263 -13.59 -13.88 -4.43
N ILE A 264 -12.91 -13.43 -3.37
CA ILE A 264 -12.62 -14.28 -2.20
C ILE A 264 -13.87 -14.46 -1.33
N THR A 265 -14.64 -13.40 -1.10
CA THR A 265 -15.81 -13.46 -0.21
C THR A 265 -17.09 -13.84 -0.93
N GLN A 266 -17.10 -13.86 -2.27
CA GLN A 266 -18.27 -14.09 -3.11
C GLN A 266 -19.41 -13.08 -2.84
N THR A 267 -19.04 -11.79 -2.71
CA THR A 267 -19.99 -10.68 -2.49
C THR A 267 -19.66 -9.50 -3.39
N SER A 268 -20.59 -8.58 -3.61
CA SER A 268 -20.37 -7.40 -4.46
C SER A 268 -19.99 -6.13 -3.68
N SER A 269 -19.00 -5.40 -4.20
CA SER A 269 -18.61 -4.06 -3.74
C SER A 269 -19.45 -2.93 -4.36
N ASP A 270 -19.72 -1.87 -3.60
CA ASP A 270 -20.21 -0.59 -4.15
C ASP A 270 -19.03 0.30 -4.55
N ALA A 271 -18.69 0.29 -5.84
CA ALA A 271 -17.57 1.07 -6.36
C ALA A 271 -17.76 2.58 -6.19
N LYS A 272 -19.00 3.08 -6.30
CA LYS A 272 -19.28 4.52 -6.21
C LYS A 272 -19.00 5.02 -4.80
N ARG A 273 -19.56 4.32 -3.82
CA ARG A 273 -19.37 4.61 -2.39
C ARG A 273 -17.91 4.49 -2.01
N GLU A 274 -17.23 3.44 -2.47
CA GLU A 274 -15.81 3.25 -2.18
C GLU A 274 -14.94 4.38 -2.76
N CYS A 275 -15.15 4.77 -4.02
CA CYS A 275 -14.39 5.87 -4.62
C CYS A 275 -14.58 7.21 -3.87
N CYS A 276 -15.82 7.49 -3.45
CA CYS A 276 -16.10 8.67 -2.63
C CYS A 276 -15.39 8.60 -1.28
N ALA A 277 -15.41 7.42 -0.64
CA ALA A 277 -14.76 7.20 0.65
C ALA A 277 -13.23 7.35 0.58
N GLN A 278 -12.59 6.83 -0.46
CA GLN A 278 -11.16 7.03 -0.73
C GLN A 278 -10.83 8.52 -0.88
N GLY A 279 -11.68 9.27 -1.60
CA GLY A 279 -11.52 10.71 -1.77
C GLY A 279 -11.61 11.48 -0.45
N VAL A 280 -12.61 11.17 0.37
CA VAL A 280 -12.73 11.75 1.73
C VAL A 280 -11.51 11.37 2.60
N GLY A 281 -11.06 10.11 2.51
CA GLY A 281 -9.86 9.64 3.23
C GLY A 281 -8.63 10.47 2.87
N ASN A 282 -8.34 10.66 1.59
CA ASN A 282 -7.22 11.48 1.15
C ASN A 282 -7.40 12.97 1.47
N MET A 283 -8.60 13.53 1.42
CA MET A 283 -8.84 14.91 1.88
C MET A 283 -8.49 15.08 3.36
N VAL A 284 -8.91 14.14 4.21
CA VAL A 284 -8.61 14.14 5.64
C VAL A 284 -7.11 13.96 5.87
N CYS A 285 -6.46 13.04 5.16
CA CYS A 285 -5.01 12.86 5.26
C CYS A 285 -4.23 14.11 4.87
N GLY A 286 -4.56 14.75 3.74
CA GLY A 286 -3.92 15.99 3.33
C GLY A 286 -4.09 17.12 4.34
N GLY A 287 -5.28 17.23 4.96
CA GLY A 287 -5.54 18.21 6.03
C GLY A 287 -4.85 17.88 7.36
N MET A 288 -4.56 16.61 7.64
CA MET A 288 -3.85 16.17 8.86
C MET A 288 -2.32 16.18 8.73
N GLY A 289 -1.79 16.55 7.56
CA GLY A 289 -0.36 16.43 7.27
C GLY A 289 0.09 14.97 7.11
N ALA A 290 -0.77 14.09 6.63
CA ALA A 290 -0.46 12.67 6.42
C ALA A 290 -0.16 12.37 4.95
N MET A 291 0.49 11.22 4.73
CA MET A 291 0.83 10.69 3.41
C MET A 291 -0.43 10.26 2.62
N PRO A 292 -0.42 10.16 1.28
CA PRO A 292 -1.56 9.59 0.55
C PRO A 292 -1.82 8.13 0.91
N GLY A 293 -3.10 7.73 0.86
CA GLY A 293 -3.54 6.37 1.07
C GLY A 293 -4.42 5.82 -0.07
N CYS A 294 -4.51 4.49 -0.12
CA CYS A 294 -5.46 3.76 -0.94
C CYS A 294 -5.68 2.33 -0.41
N ALA A 295 -6.50 1.53 -1.10
CA ALA A 295 -6.65 0.12 -0.77
C ALA A 295 -5.35 -0.66 -0.99
N MET A 296 -5.11 -1.67 -0.15
CA MET A 296 -3.91 -2.52 -0.24
C MET A 296 -4.30 -3.97 -0.46
N ILE A 297 -4.02 -4.50 -1.66
CA ILE A 297 -4.40 -5.86 -2.06
C ILE A 297 -3.92 -6.91 -1.04
N GLY A 298 -2.63 -6.90 -0.69
CA GLY A 298 -2.04 -7.88 0.23
C GLY A 298 -2.71 -7.87 1.60
N GLN A 299 -2.94 -6.68 2.17
CA GLN A 299 -3.54 -6.53 3.49
C GLN A 299 -5.04 -6.84 3.50
N ALA A 300 -5.77 -6.49 2.43
CA ALA A 300 -7.16 -6.89 2.28
C ALA A 300 -7.29 -8.43 2.17
N VAL A 301 -6.42 -9.09 1.39
CA VAL A 301 -6.38 -10.55 1.30
C VAL A 301 -6.02 -11.17 2.65
N ALA A 302 -5.05 -10.62 3.39
CA ALA A 302 -4.67 -11.10 4.72
C ALA A 302 -5.82 -10.97 5.72
N CYS A 303 -6.52 -9.83 5.74
CA CYS A 303 -7.71 -9.58 6.56
C CYS A 303 -8.78 -10.65 6.30
N VAL A 304 -9.15 -10.85 5.04
CA VAL A 304 -10.20 -11.81 4.66
C VAL A 304 -9.78 -13.25 4.94
N LYS A 305 -8.52 -13.63 4.68
CA LYS A 305 -7.99 -14.96 5.01
C LYS A 305 -7.90 -15.21 6.51
N SER A 306 -7.76 -14.16 7.31
CA SER A 306 -7.78 -14.22 8.78
C SER A 306 -9.20 -14.26 9.36
N GLY A 307 -10.22 -14.31 8.50
CA GLY A 307 -11.63 -14.42 8.90
C GLY A 307 -12.43 -13.12 8.84
N GLY A 308 -11.84 -12.01 8.37
CA GLY A 308 -12.53 -10.74 8.21
C GLY A 308 -13.59 -10.77 7.10
N ARG A 309 -14.80 -10.32 7.40
CA ARG A 309 -15.92 -10.21 6.45
C ARG A 309 -16.70 -8.91 6.59
N GLY A 310 -16.70 -8.30 7.78
CA GLY A 310 -17.46 -7.09 8.09
C GLY A 310 -16.61 -5.82 8.19
N ARG A 311 -17.28 -4.71 8.52
CA ARG A 311 -16.67 -3.40 8.79
C ARG A 311 -15.94 -3.35 10.12
N LEU A 312 -16.31 -4.25 11.03
CA LEU A 312 -15.69 -4.34 12.34
C LEU A 312 -14.20 -4.70 12.24
N SER A 313 -13.76 -5.44 11.22
CA SER A 313 -12.35 -5.83 11.08
C SER A 313 -11.44 -4.63 10.85
N THR A 314 -11.82 -3.75 9.92
CA THR A 314 -11.08 -2.51 9.64
C THR A 314 -11.21 -1.51 10.79
N LEU A 315 -12.32 -1.48 11.51
CA LEU A 315 -12.49 -0.62 12.68
C LEU A 315 -11.59 -1.05 13.85
N VAL A 316 -11.56 -2.35 14.14
CA VAL A 316 -10.67 -2.93 15.16
C VAL A 316 -9.22 -2.67 14.77
N ALA A 317 -8.87 -2.82 13.50
CA ALA A 317 -7.53 -2.50 13.01
C ALA A 317 -7.17 -1.02 13.26
N ALA A 318 -8.10 -0.09 12.97
CA ALA A 318 -7.91 1.35 13.21
C ALA A 318 -7.66 1.66 14.69
N ILE A 319 -8.48 1.09 15.58
CA ILE A 319 -8.42 1.33 17.02
C ILE A 319 -7.09 0.80 17.58
N ILE A 320 -6.72 -0.43 17.23
CA ILE A 320 -5.45 -1.03 17.71
C ILE A 320 -4.26 -0.20 17.21
N LEU A 321 -4.27 0.18 15.93
CA LEU A 321 -3.18 0.98 15.38
C LEU A 321 -3.09 2.36 16.05
N ALA A 322 -4.23 3.01 16.31
CA ALA A 322 -4.28 4.28 17.05
C ALA A 322 -3.74 4.14 18.48
N LEU A 323 -4.10 3.06 19.20
CA LEU A 323 -3.57 2.77 20.53
C LEU A 323 -2.07 2.49 20.51
N LEU A 324 -1.57 1.76 19.51
CA LEU A 324 -0.13 1.51 19.33
C LEU A 324 0.63 2.80 19.02
N LEU A 325 0.05 3.73 18.27
CA LEU A 325 0.66 5.04 18.06
C LEU A 325 0.70 5.88 19.33
N ALA A 326 -0.40 5.91 20.09
CA ALA A 326 -0.51 6.72 21.30
C ALA A 326 0.34 6.21 22.47
N PHE A 327 0.46 4.88 22.63
CA PHE A 327 1.10 4.27 23.81
C PHE A 327 2.28 3.35 23.47
N GLY A 328 2.42 2.92 22.23
CA GLY A 328 3.38 1.91 21.78
C GLY A 328 4.56 2.45 20.98
N SER A 329 4.72 3.78 20.87
CA SER A 329 5.81 4.40 20.09
C SER A 329 7.21 3.92 20.50
N GLY A 330 7.43 3.65 21.78
CA GLY A 330 8.69 3.08 22.28
C GLY A 330 8.95 1.66 21.76
N VAL A 331 7.92 0.83 21.63
CA VAL A 331 8.03 -0.53 21.07
C VAL A 331 8.25 -0.48 19.57
N LEU A 332 7.61 0.46 18.87
CA LEU A 332 7.81 0.65 17.43
C LEU A 332 9.22 1.17 17.13
N GLY A 333 9.77 2.05 17.98
CA GLY A 333 11.08 2.66 17.79
C GLY A 333 12.25 1.69 17.84
N ILE A 334 12.14 0.59 18.61
CA ILE A 334 13.22 -0.40 18.75
C ILE A 334 13.27 -1.42 17.61
N ILE A 335 12.30 -1.41 16.69
CA ILE A 335 12.29 -2.37 15.57
C ILE A 335 13.51 -2.10 14.68
N PRO A 336 14.37 -3.09 14.43
CA PRO A 336 15.55 -2.92 13.60
C PRO A 336 15.16 -2.79 12.14
N LEU A 337 15.86 -1.91 11.43
CA LEU A 337 15.68 -1.68 9.99
C LEU A 337 15.92 -2.96 9.18
N ALA A 338 16.79 -3.86 9.66
CA ALA A 338 16.98 -5.19 9.09
C ALA A 338 15.68 -6.00 8.96
N ALA A 339 14.79 -5.92 9.97
CA ALA A 339 13.50 -6.61 9.94
C ALA A 339 12.59 -6.02 8.87
N LEU A 340 12.55 -4.69 8.76
CA LEU A 340 11.77 -4.00 7.73
C LEU A 340 12.28 -4.34 6.33
N ILE A 341 13.59 -4.29 6.10
CA ILE A 341 14.18 -4.67 4.81
C ILE A 341 13.82 -6.11 4.45
N ALA A 342 13.95 -7.06 5.38
CA ALA A 342 13.57 -8.45 5.13
C ALA A 342 12.09 -8.60 4.74
N VAL A 343 11.19 -7.89 5.44
CA VAL A 343 9.76 -7.87 5.10
C VAL A 343 9.53 -7.24 3.72
N MET A 344 10.15 -6.11 3.43
CA MET A 344 9.98 -5.41 2.15
C MET A 344 10.55 -6.21 0.97
N LEU A 345 11.66 -6.92 1.15
CA LEU A 345 12.18 -7.86 0.15
C LEU A 345 11.19 -9.00 -0.12
N TYR A 346 10.56 -9.54 0.93
CA TYR A 346 9.49 -10.53 0.77
C TYR A 346 8.26 -9.94 0.06
N VAL A 347 7.85 -8.72 0.42
CA VAL A 347 6.74 -8.01 -0.24
C VAL A 347 7.04 -7.86 -1.72
N CYS A 348 8.21 -7.34 -2.12
CA CYS A 348 8.65 -7.26 -3.51
C CYS A 348 8.54 -8.61 -4.24
N TYR A 349 9.04 -9.68 -3.62
CA TYR A 349 8.94 -11.03 -4.18
C TYR A 349 7.48 -11.47 -4.37
N SER A 350 6.60 -11.16 -3.43
CA SER A 350 5.18 -11.54 -3.47
C SER A 350 4.33 -10.68 -4.41
N THR A 351 4.74 -9.44 -4.64
CA THR A 351 4.05 -8.45 -5.48
C THR A 351 4.31 -8.69 -6.97
N PHE A 352 5.51 -9.17 -7.31
CA PHE A 352 5.90 -9.45 -8.70
C PHE A 352 5.07 -10.61 -9.30
N ASP A 353 4.46 -10.41 -10.47
CA ASP A 353 3.63 -11.44 -11.13
C ASP A 353 4.50 -12.44 -11.92
N TRP A 354 5.04 -13.41 -11.19
CA TRP A 354 5.86 -14.50 -11.75
C TRP A 354 5.12 -15.37 -12.77
N ASP A 355 3.80 -15.47 -12.66
CA ASP A 355 2.99 -16.23 -13.62
C ASP A 355 2.92 -15.48 -14.94
N ASN A 356 2.68 -14.17 -14.89
CA ASN A 356 2.66 -13.32 -16.06
C ASN A 356 4.00 -13.36 -16.80
N LEU A 357 5.13 -13.28 -16.09
CA LEU A 357 6.45 -13.42 -16.71
C LEU A 357 6.61 -14.76 -17.44
N ARG A 358 6.15 -15.87 -16.84
CA ARG A 358 6.20 -17.19 -17.48
C ARG A 358 5.32 -17.27 -18.72
N VAL A 359 4.14 -16.66 -18.70
CA VAL A 359 3.24 -16.61 -19.86
C VAL A 359 3.86 -15.74 -20.95
N MET A 360 4.32 -14.52 -20.64
CA MET A 360 5.02 -13.62 -21.58
C MET A 360 6.17 -14.31 -22.34
N VAL A 361 6.93 -15.16 -21.65
CA VAL A 361 8.06 -15.90 -22.23
C VAL A 361 7.61 -17.11 -23.08
N ARG A 362 6.37 -17.59 -22.97
CA ARG A 362 5.88 -18.82 -23.62
C ARG A 362 4.82 -18.59 -24.70
N SER A 363 3.83 -17.73 -24.47
CA SER A 363 2.75 -17.47 -25.42
C SER A 363 3.19 -16.54 -26.55
N ARG A 364 2.75 -16.86 -27.78
CA ARG A 364 3.05 -16.08 -29.00
C ARG A 364 1.79 -15.67 -29.76
N ASP A 365 0.61 -15.89 -29.20
CA ASP A 365 -0.62 -15.39 -29.81
C ASP A 365 -0.65 -13.85 -29.76
N ARG A 366 -1.35 -13.24 -30.71
CA ARG A 366 -1.36 -11.78 -30.87
C ARG A 366 -1.87 -11.04 -29.63
N ASN A 367 -2.87 -11.58 -28.93
CA ASN A 367 -3.43 -10.92 -27.76
C ASN A 367 -2.41 -10.93 -26.61
N SER A 368 -1.73 -12.06 -26.40
CA SER A 368 -0.63 -12.13 -25.44
C SER A 368 0.54 -11.21 -25.82
N LEU A 369 0.88 -11.06 -27.10
CA LEU A 369 1.95 -10.14 -27.52
C LEU A 369 1.60 -8.68 -27.26
N CYS A 370 0.37 -8.25 -27.55
CA CYS A 370 -0.10 -6.90 -27.21
C CYS A 370 -0.04 -6.67 -25.69
N ALA A 371 -0.44 -7.67 -24.91
CA ALA A 371 -0.40 -7.59 -23.46
C ALA A 371 1.03 -7.54 -22.89
N THR A 372 1.94 -8.37 -23.41
CA THR A 372 3.37 -8.32 -23.12
C THR A 372 3.95 -6.94 -23.45
N ALA A 373 3.62 -6.38 -24.62
CA ALA A 373 4.10 -5.05 -25.02
C ALA A 373 3.62 -3.95 -24.05
N MET A 374 2.34 -3.98 -23.63
CA MET A 374 1.82 -3.04 -22.62
C MET A 374 2.54 -3.18 -21.29
N THR A 375 2.75 -4.42 -20.82
CA THR A 375 3.45 -4.70 -19.56
C THR A 375 4.89 -4.18 -19.61
N VAL A 376 5.63 -4.52 -20.66
CA VAL A 376 7.04 -4.14 -20.84
C VAL A 376 7.21 -2.63 -20.98
N ILE A 377 6.36 -1.96 -21.75
CA ILE A 377 6.44 -0.50 -21.93
C ILE A 377 6.12 0.22 -20.61
N THR A 378 5.10 -0.23 -19.89
CA THR A 378 4.78 0.30 -18.55
C THR A 378 5.99 0.15 -17.63
N LEU A 379 6.49 -1.08 -17.49
CA LEU A 379 7.63 -1.41 -16.63
C LEU A 379 8.90 -0.62 -17.01
N ALA A 380 9.27 -0.60 -18.29
CA ALA A 380 10.46 0.11 -18.77
C ALA A 380 10.34 1.62 -18.53
N THR A 381 9.16 2.21 -18.75
CA THR A 381 8.93 3.63 -18.46
C THR A 381 9.12 3.91 -16.97
N VAL A 382 8.54 3.08 -16.09
CA VAL A 382 8.72 3.20 -14.64
C VAL A 382 10.19 3.13 -14.25
N ILE A 383 10.93 2.13 -14.75
CA ILE A 383 12.34 1.91 -14.40
C ILE A 383 13.21 3.08 -14.87
N VAL A 384 13.04 3.54 -16.11
CA VAL A 384 13.89 4.61 -16.67
C VAL A 384 13.58 5.94 -16.00
N THR A 385 12.31 6.25 -15.80
CA THR A 385 11.90 7.56 -15.29
C THR A 385 11.82 7.64 -13.77
N HIS A 386 11.91 6.48 -13.09
CA HIS A 386 11.63 6.35 -11.65
C HIS A 386 10.25 6.92 -11.27
N ASN A 387 9.31 6.95 -12.22
CA ASN A 387 8.01 7.60 -12.06
C ASN A 387 6.87 6.67 -12.48
N LEU A 388 6.08 6.27 -11.49
CA LEU A 388 4.96 5.36 -11.64
C LEU A 388 3.82 5.94 -12.51
N ALA A 389 3.61 7.26 -12.48
CA ALA A 389 2.57 7.93 -13.26
C ALA A 389 2.87 7.86 -14.76
N TYR A 390 4.12 8.09 -15.16
CA TYR A 390 4.54 7.99 -16.55
C TYR A 390 4.38 6.56 -17.09
N GLY A 391 4.65 5.55 -16.26
CA GLY A 391 4.34 4.16 -16.58
C GLY A 391 2.86 3.92 -16.86
N ALA A 392 1.98 4.35 -15.96
CA ALA A 392 0.54 4.17 -16.14
C ALA A 392 0.02 4.85 -17.41
N VAL A 393 0.48 6.08 -17.69
CA VAL A 393 0.09 6.84 -18.89
C VAL A 393 0.61 6.17 -20.16
N SER A 394 1.87 5.74 -20.20
CA SER A 394 2.44 5.08 -21.39
C SER A 394 1.75 3.75 -21.68
N GLY A 395 1.44 2.97 -20.65
CA GLY A 395 0.65 1.73 -20.78
C GLY A 395 -0.75 1.98 -21.31
N LEU A 396 -1.45 3.01 -20.80
CA LEU A 396 -2.80 3.35 -21.25
C LEU A 396 -2.83 3.88 -22.68
N LEU A 397 -1.85 4.70 -23.07
CA LEU A 397 -1.73 5.18 -24.45
C LEU A 397 -1.49 4.03 -25.42
N LEU A 398 -0.62 3.07 -25.06
CA LEU A 398 -0.41 1.90 -25.90
C LEU A 398 -1.65 1.02 -26.00
N ALA A 399 -2.39 0.84 -24.89
CA ALA A 399 -3.67 0.14 -24.92
C ALA A 399 -4.69 0.81 -25.85
N LEU A 400 -4.74 2.15 -25.84
CA LEU A 400 -5.59 2.91 -26.77
C LEU A 400 -5.17 2.68 -28.22
N VAL A 401 -3.87 2.69 -28.51
CA VAL A 401 -3.35 2.40 -29.87
C VAL A 401 -3.74 1.00 -30.32
N PHE A 402 -3.58 -0.02 -29.47
CA PHE A 402 -4.00 -1.39 -29.80
C PHE A 402 -5.50 -1.54 -29.96
N TRP A 403 -6.29 -0.86 -29.12
CA TRP A 403 -7.73 -0.83 -29.25
C TRP A 403 -8.19 -0.21 -30.57
N LEU A 404 -7.57 0.91 -30.97
CA LEU A 404 -7.84 1.57 -32.26
C LEU A 404 -7.38 0.71 -33.45
N ALA A 405 -6.23 0.03 -33.34
CA ALA A 405 -5.66 -0.75 -34.43
C ALA A 405 -6.34 -2.11 -34.64
N PHE A 406 -6.85 -2.75 -33.58
CA PHE A 406 -7.30 -4.16 -33.62
C PHE A 406 -8.78 -4.39 -33.25
N GLY A 407 -9.54 -3.34 -32.90
CA GLY A 407 -11.00 -3.38 -32.78
C GLY A 407 -11.56 -3.69 -31.39
N LYS A 408 -12.85 -3.38 -31.21
CA LYS A 408 -13.60 -3.30 -29.93
C LYS A 408 -13.84 -4.62 -29.19
N ASP A 409 -13.82 -5.77 -29.87
CA ASP A 409 -14.26 -7.05 -29.30
C ASP A 409 -13.15 -7.87 -28.63
N ARG A 410 -11.95 -7.30 -28.46
CA ARG A 410 -10.81 -8.02 -27.89
C ARG A 410 -10.49 -7.54 -26.49
N THR A 411 -10.71 -8.41 -25.52
CA THR A 411 -10.05 -8.32 -24.21
C THR A 411 -8.57 -8.64 -24.44
N PHE A 412 -7.70 -7.62 -24.36
CA PHE A 412 -6.24 -7.80 -24.37
C PHE A 412 -5.76 -8.34 -23.02
N GLU A 413 -6.33 -9.48 -22.64
CA GLU A 413 -6.01 -10.21 -21.42
C GLU A 413 -5.03 -11.33 -21.74
N ILE A 414 -4.07 -11.49 -20.84
CA ILE A 414 -3.19 -12.65 -20.78
C ILE A 414 -4.02 -13.74 -20.10
N ARG A 415 -4.40 -14.78 -20.87
CA ARG A 415 -5.08 -15.96 -20.33
C ARG A 415 -4.10 -16.95 -19.74
#